data_AF-A0A950YCL3-F1
#
_entry.id   AF-A0A950YCL3-F1
#
_cell.length_a   1.000
_cell.length_b   1.000
_cell.length_c   1.000
_cell.angle_alpha   90.00
_cell.angle_beta   90.00
_cell.angle_gamma   90.00
#
_symmetry.space_group_name_H-M   'P 1'
#
loop_
_entity.id
_entity.type
_entity.pdbx_description
1 polymer ?
#
loop_
_entity_poly.entity_id
_entity_poly.type
_entity_poly.pdbx_seq_one_letter_code
_entity_poly.pdbx_strand_id
1 'polypeptide(L)'
;MLGRPPEPTFPRDVPAFTRALAQHVRDHQGEFDELIRTHASGWSLERIAPLERSILRVGLAELLYGHELPGERAIPPEGAIDEAVETAKRFCGAEAPAFVNGILGAVLRELHGSKT
;
A
#
# COMPACT_ATOMS: atom_id res chain seq x y z
N MET A 1 -17.31 20.59 -20.31
CA MET A 1 -17.52 19.49 -19.35
C MET A 1 -18.39 18.44 -20.02
N LEU A 2 -17.78 17.42 -20.63
CA LEU A 2 -18.51 16.36 -21.33
C LEU A 2 -19.14 15.44 -20.28
N GLY A 3 -20.47 15.41 -20.20
CA GLY A 3 -21.26 14.54 -19.31
C GLY A 3 -21.18 13.06 -19.68
N ARG A 4 -19.96 12.53 -19.84
CA ARG A 4 -19.73 11.09 -19.97
C ARG A 4 -19.92 10.49 -18.58
N PRO A 5 -20.80 9.50 -18.39
CA PRO A 5 -20.73 8.70 -17.17
C PRO A 5 -19.29 8.18 -17.03
N PRO A 6 -18.71 8.10 -15.82
CA PRO A 6 -17.45 7.41 -15.69
C PRO A 6 -17.67 6.02 -16.28
N GLU A 7 -17.01 5.73 -17.41
CA GLU A 7 -16.86 4.34 -17.83
C GLU A 7 -16.39 3.56 -16.60
N PRO A 8 -16.82 2.31 -16.41
CA PRO A 8 -16.31 1.54 -15.28
C PRO A 8 -14.79 1.64 -15.35
N THR A 9 -14.20 2.25 -14.32
CA THR A 9 -12.77 2.58 -14.25
C THR A 9 -11.87 1.35 -14.37
N PHE A 10 -12.50 0.17 -14.32
CA PHE A 10 -11.91 -1.14 -14.50
C PHE A 10 -12.67 -1.89 -15.58
N PRO A 11 -11.97 -2.58 -16.50
CA PRO A 11 -12.54 -3.59 -17.37
C PRO A 11 -13.46 -4.58 -16.61
N ARG A 12 -14.44 -5.17 -17.31
CA ARG A 12 -15.43 -6.07 -16.70
C ARG A 12 -14.81 -7.38 -16.16
N ASP A 13 -13.61 -7.71 -16.60
CA ASP A 13 -12.83 -8.91 -16.30
C ASP A 13 -11.73 -8.71 -15.24
N VAL A 14 -11.68 -7.54 -14.58
CA VAL A 14 -10.72 -7.32 -13.48
C VAL A 14 -11.08 -8.24 -12.29
N PRO A 15 -10.10 -9.03 -11.78
CA PRO A 15 -10.31 -9.89 -10.62
C PRO A 15 -10.90 -9.13 -9.43
N ALA A 16 -11.80 -9.80 -8.69
CA ALA A 16 -12.45 -9.21 -7.51
C ALA A 16 -11.42 -8.71 -6.49
N PHE A 17 -10.32 -9.45 -6.30
CA PHE A 17 -9.20 -9.05 -5.45
C PHE A 17 -8.61 -7.69 -5.85
N THR A 18 -8.23 -7.52 -7.13
CA THR A 18 -7.63 -6.27 -7.64
C THR A 18 -8.56 -5.08 -7.41
N ARG A 19 -9.87 -5.26 -7.65
CA ARG A 19 -10.87 -4.20 -7.40
C ARG A 19 -10.97 -3.86 -5.92
N ALA A 20 -11.03 -4.86 -5.06
CA ALA A 20 -11.13 -4.68 -3.61
C ALA A 20 -9.88 -4.00 -3.03
N LEU A 21 -8.69 -4.40 -3.47
CA LEU A 21 -7.44 -3.79 -3.05
C LEU A 21 -7.35 -2.32 -3.48
N ALA A 22 -7.67 -2.01 -4.75
CA ALA A 22 -7.69 -0.63 -5.24
C ALA A 22 -8.73 0.23 -4.48
N GLN A 23 -9.86 -0.36 -4.11
CA GLN A 23 -10.88 0.30 -3.31
C GLN A 23 -10.36 0.61 -1.89
N HIS A 24 -9.74 -0.35 -1.21
CA HIS A 24 -9.14 -0.13 0.12
C HIS A 24 -8.06 0.95 0.09
N VAL A 25 -7.17 0.92 -0.91
CA VAL A 25 -6.16 1.97 -1.09
C VAL A 25 -6.78 3.35 -1.21
N ARG A 26 -7.89 3.47 -1.93
CA ARG A 26 -8.60 4.73 -2.09
C ARG A 26 -9.28 5.18 -0.79
N ASP A 27 -10.00 4.29 -0.13
CA ASP A 27 -10.84 4.63 1.03
C ASP A 27 -9.98 4.95 2.26
N HIS A 28 -8.81 4.32 2.38
CA HIS A 28 -7.87 4.51 3.49
C HIS A 28 -6.66 5.39 3.13
N GLN A 29 -6.70 6.09 1.98
CA GLN A 29 -5.54 6.84 1.50
C GLN A 29 -5.01 7.85 2.54
N GLY A 30 -5.91 8.53 3.26
CA GLY A 30 -5.53 9.51 4.28
C GLY A 30 -4.81 8.90 5.49
N GLU A 31 -5.24 7.72 5.92
CA GLU A 31 -4.60 6.93 6.98
C GLU A 31 -3.20 6.47 6.54
N PHE A 32 -3.09 5.90 5.32
CA PHE A 32 -1.82 5.44 4.79
C PHE A 32 -0.83 6.58 4.61
N ASP A 33 -1.29 7.72 4.12
CA ASP A 33 -0.47 8.92 3.98
C ASP A 33 0.05 9.41 5.32
N GLU A 34 -0.73 9.33 6.39
CA GLU A 34 -0.28 9.70 7.73
C GLU A 34 0.74 8.72 8.28
N LEU A 35 0.49 7.40 8.18
CA LEU A 35 1.45 6.37 8.58
C LEU A 35 2.79 6.54 7.85
N ILE A 36 2.75 6.81 6.54
CA ILE A 36 3.96 7.08 5.76
C ILE A 36 4.68 8.32 6.30
N ARG A 37 3.97 9.43 6.57
CA ARG A 37 4.58 10.65 7.13
C ARG A 37 5.22 10.42 8.49
N THR A 38 4.55 9.69 9.38
CA THR A 38 5.05 9.39 10.73
C THR A 38 6.37 8.63 10.67
N HIS A 39 6.51 7.68 9.74
CA HIS A 39 7.68 6.81 9.65
C HIS A 39 8.75 7.31 8.66
N ALA A 40 8.41 8.21 7.72
CA ALA A 40 9.35 8.81 6.77
C ALA A 40 10.13 9.98 7.41
N SER A 41 10.99 9.65 8.36
CA SER A 41 11.80 10.60 9.13
C SER A 41 12.47 11.68 8.26
N GLY A 42 12.02 12.93 8.37
CA GLY A 42 12.61 14.08 7.68
C GLY A 42 12.22 14.24 6.20
N TRP A 43 11.29 13.44 5.68
CA TRP A 43 10.77 13.55 4.32
C TRP A 43 9.29 13.92 4.34
N SER A 44 8.93 14.97 3.60
CA SER A 44 7.51 15.23 3.34
C SER A 44 6.98 14.19 2.35
N LEU A 45 5.70 13.84 2.49
CA LEU A 45 5.05 12.85 1.63
C LEU A 45 5.15 13.19 0.14
N GLU A 46 5.16 14.49 -0.19
CA GLU A 46 5.25 15.03 -1.55
C GLU A 46 6.62 14.80 -2.19
N ARG A 47 7.68 14.64 -1.36
CA ARG A 47 9.05 14.36 -1.82
C ARG A 47 9.29 12.88 -2.11
N ILE A 48 8.40 11.99 -1.66
CA ILE A 48 8.45 10.57 -2.00
C ILE A 48 7.99 10.40 -3.45
N ALA A 49 8.73 9.60 -4.23
CA ALA A 49 8.39 9.40 -5.64
C ALA A 49 6.96 8.83 -5.76
N PRO A 50 6.15 9.26 -6.74
CA PRO A 50 4.76 8.84 -6.84
C PRO A 50 4.56 7.31 -6.87
N LEU A 51 5.48 6.58 -7.51
CA LEU A 51 5.43 5.13 -7.59
C LEU A 51 5.78 4.47 -6.24
N GLU A 52 6.82 4.93 -5.55
CA GLU A 52 7.18 4.47 -4.20
C GLU A 52 6.03 4.70 -3.20
N ARG A 53 5.41 5.89 -3.24
CA ARG A 53 4.24 6.21 -2.42
C ARG A 53 3.05 5.31 -2.74
N SER A 54 2.85 4.96 -4.01
CA SER A 54 1.78 4.04 -4.41
C SER A 54 2.04 2.61 -3.93
N ILE A 55 3.28 2.13 -4.02
CA ILE A 55 3.71 0.82 -3.49
C ILE A 55 3.52 0.77 -1.98
N LEU A 56 3.93 1.81 -1.25
CA LEU A 56 3.72 1.91 0.19
C LEU A 56 2.24 1.84 0.57
N ARG A 57 1.37 2.56 -0.14
CA ARG A 57 -0.09 2.52 0.12
C ARG A 57 -0.70 1.15 -0.15
N VAL A 58 -0.28 0.46 -1.21
CA VAL A 58 -0.71 -0.91 -1.50
C VAL A 58 -0.22 -1.87 -0.41
N GLY A 59 1.07 -1.80 -0.06
CA GLY A 59 1.66 -2.62 1.00
C GLY A 59 0.98 -2.38 2.36
N LEU A 60 0.63 -1.14 2.70
CA LEU A 60 -0.13 -0.83 3.91
C LEU A 60 -1.56 -1.38 3.87
N ALA A 61 -2.24 -1.31 2.73
CA ALA A 61 -3.57 -1.89 2.57
C ALA A 61 -3.54 -3.41 2.79
N GLU A 62 -2.56 -4.11 2.21
CA GLU A 62 -2.39 -5.56 2.40
C GLU A 62 -1.95 -5.90 3.84
N LEU A 63 -1.06 -5.11 4.43
CA LEU A 63 -0.57 -5.29 5.79
C LEU A 63 -1.67 -5.15 6.85
N LEU A 64 -2.53 -4.13 6.71
CA LEU A 64 -3.54 -3.76 7.72
C LEU A 64 -4.89 -4.42 7.47
N TYR A 65 -5.29 -4.50 6.19
CA TYR A 65 -6.62 -4.94 5.77
C TYR A 65 -6.59 -6.22 4.93
N GLY A 66 -5.45 -6.92 4.84
CA GLY A 66 -5.30 -8.15 4.05
C GLY A 66 -6.23 -9.31 4.46
N HIS A 67 -6.86 -9.23 5.63
CA HIS A 67 -7.88 -10.17 6.10
C HIS A 67 -9.30 -9.84 5.60
N GLU A 68 -9.54 -8.60 5.14
CA GLU A 68 -10.80 -8.13 4.57
C GLU A 68 -10.84 -8.28 3.04
N LEU A 69 -9.68 -8.52 2.41
CA LEU A 69 -9.56 -8.67 0.97
C LEU A 69 -10.06 -10.06 0.49
N PRO A 70 -10.65 -10.16 -0.71
CA PRO A 70 -11.11 -11.43 -1.25
C PRO A 70 -9.96 -12.42 -1.49
N GLY A 71 -10.03 -13.60 -0.89
CA GLY A 71 -9.04 -14.67 -1.09
C GLY A 71 -9.39 -15.91 -0.28
N GLU A 72 -8.73 -17.02 -0.56
CA GLU A 72 -8.89 -18.25 0.25
C GLU A 72 -8.30 -18.10 1.65
N ARG A 73 -7.30 -17.23 1.80
CA ARG A 73 -6.57 -16.97 3.03
C ARG A 73 -6.24 -15.48 3.13
N ALA A 74 -6.16 -14.98 4.36
CA ALA A 74 -5.66 -13.65 4.63
C ALA A 74 -4.19 -13.51 4.20
N ILE A 75 -3.80 -12.31 3.78
CA ILE A 75 -2.42 -11.99 3.43
C ILE A 75 -1.58 -11.93 4.71
N PRO A 76 -0.49 -12.71 4.84
CA PRO A 76 0.42 -12.60 5.97
C PRO A 76 1.13 -11.24 5.96
N PRO A 77 1.27 -10.56 7.13
CA PRO A 77 1.92 -9.26 7.22
C PRO A 77 3.32 -9.21 6.60
N GLU A 78 4.15 -10.22 6.87
CA GLU A 78 5.51 -10.31 6.32
C GLU A 78 5.50 -10.49 4.81
N GLY A 79 4.54 -11.25 4.28
CA GLY A 79 4.37 -11.45 2.83
C GLY A 79 3.98 -10.16 2.11
N ALA A 80 3.12 -9.33 2.70
CA ALA A 80 2.78 -8.02 2.14
C ALA A 80 4.01 -7.09 2.05
N ILE A 81 4.89 -7.14 3.05
CA ILE A 81 6.15 -6.37 3.06
C ILE A 81 7.08 -6.87 1.96
N ASP A 82 7.29 -8.19 1.90
CA ASP A 82 8.19 -8.81 0.91
C ASP A 82 7.76 -8.47 -0.53
N GLU A 83 6.48 -8.59 -0.86
CA GLU A 83 5.95 -8.27 -2.19
C GLU A 83 6.08 -6.77 -2.54
N ALA A 84 5.85 -5.88 -1.57
CA ALA A 84 6.06 -4.45 -1.77
C ALA A 84 7.53 -4.12 -2.05
N VAL A 85 8.45 -4.79 -1.35
CA VAL A 85 9.91 -4.64 -1.55
C VAL A 85 10.34 -5.17 -2.92
N GLU A 86 9.86 -6.34 -3.34
CA GLU A 86 10.14 -6.89 -4.67
C GLU A 86 9.58 -6.00 -5.79
N THR A 87 8.38 -5.44 -5.58
CA THR A 87 7.80 -4.47 -6.52
C THR A 87 8.67 -3.21 -6.64
N ALA A 88 9.18 -2.69 -5.51
CA ALA A 88 10.10 -1.55 -5.52
C ALA A 88 11.42 -1.87 -6.24
N LYS A 89 12.00 -3.06 -6.03
CA LYS A 89 13.21 -3.50 -6.75
C LYS A 89 13.02 -3.51 -8.26
N ARG A 90 11.83 -3.94 -8.70
CA ARG A 90 11.53 -4.10 -10.12
C ARG A 90 11.28 -2.78 -10.84
N PHE A 91 10.68 -1.80 -10.18
CA PHE A 91 10.15 -0.61 -10.85
C PHE A 91 10.68 0.74 -10.35
N CYS A 92 11.42 0.78 -9.24
CA CYS A 92 11.93 2.02 -8.64
C CYS A 92 13.48 2.08 -8.64
N GLY A 93 14.03 3.15 -8.06
CA GLY A 93 15.48 3.31 -7.91
C GLY A 93 16.10 2.39 -6.85
N ALA A 94 17.43 2.30 -6.81
CA ALA A 94 18.17 1.36 -5.97
C ALA A 94 17.91 1.51 -4.45
N GLU A 95 17.57 2.71 -3.99
CA GLU A 95 17.29 2.99 -2.56
C GLU A 95 15.85 2.65 -2.15
N ALA A 96 14.92 2.53 -3.11
CA ALA A 96 13.50 2.34 -2.84
C ALA A 96 13.17 1.04 -2.08
N PRO A 97 13.78 -0.13 -2.38
CA PRO A 97 13.50 -1.36 -1.64
C PRO A 97 13.78 -1.24 -0.14
N ALA A 98 14.92 -0.65 0.22
CA ALA A 98 15.31 -0.45 1.61
C ALA A 98 14.38 0.55 2.31
N PHE A 99 14.01 1.62 1.61
CA PHE A 99 13.05 2.60 2.10
C PHE A 99 11.67 1.98 2.36
N VAL A 100 11.11 1.25 1.40
CA VAL A 100 9.80 0.57 1.52
C VAL A 100 9.81 -0.43 2.69
N ASN A 101 10.85 -1.27 2.78
CA ASN A 101 11.00 -2.22 3.88
C ASN A 101 11.07 -1.52 5.25
N GLY A 102 11.80 -0.41 5.32
CA GLY A 102 11.94 0.38 6.55
C GLY A 102 10.61 0.91 7.07
N ILE A 103 9.81 1.51 6.19
CA ILE A 103 8.50 2.09 6.54
C ILE A 103 7.50 1.00 6.95
N LEU A 104 7.27 0.00 6.09
CA LEU A 104 6.26 -1.03 6.37
C LEU A 104 6.66 -1.88 7.60
N GLY A 105 7.95 -2.18 7.75
CA GLY A 105 8.46 -2.87 8.93
C GLY A 105 8.31 -2.06 10.22
N ALA A 106 8.42 -0.72 10.17
CA ALA A 106 8.18 0.13 11.33
C ALA A 106 6.71 0.10 11.77
N VAL A 107 5.78 0.19 10.80
CA VAL A 107 4.34 0.06 11.07
C VAL A 107 4.02 -1.31 11.67
N LEU A 108 4.54 -2.41 11.10
CA LEU A 108 4.30 -3.76 11.66
C LEU A 108 4.79 -3.89 13.12
N ARG A 109 5.95 -3.31 13.45
CA ARG A 109 6.45 -3.30 14.83
C ARG A 109 5.55 -2.51 15.77
N GLU A 110 4.98 -1.40 15.32
CA GLU A 110 4.05 -0.59 16.10
C GLU A 110 2.74 -1.34 16.40
N LEU A 111 2.21 -2.09 15.41
CA LEU A 111 1.03 -2.96 15.58
C LEU A 111 1.27 -4.05 16.63
N HIS A 112 2.48 -4.63 16.65
CA HIS A 112 2.86 -5.63 17.66
C HIS A 112 3.16 -5.01 19.03
N GLY A 113 3.70 -3.79 19.07
CA GLY A 113 4.05 -3.07 20.31
C GLY A 113 2.85 -2.46 21.05
N SER A 114 1.78 -2.08 20.35
CA SER A 114 0.55 -1.54 20.96
C SER A 114 -0.33 -2.59 21.65
N LYS A 115 0.07 -3.87 21.67
CA LYS A 115 -0.64 -4.97 22.36
C LYS A 115 -0.20 -5.21 23.81
N THR A 116 0.52 -4.28 24.43
CA THR A 116 0.89 -4.33 25.87
C THR A 116 0.18 -3.22 26.63
#